data_AF-A0AAV1Z2Y8-F1
#
_entry.id   AF-A0AAV1Z2Y8-F1
#
_cell.length_a   1.000
_cell.length_b   1.000
_cell.length_c   1.000
_cell.angle_alpha   90.00
_cell.angle_beta   90.00
_cell.angle_gamma   90.00
#
_symmetry.space_group_name_H-M   'P 1'
#
loop_
_entity.id
_entity.type
_entity.pdbx_description
1 polymer ?
#
loop_
_entity_poly.entity_id
_entity_poly.type
_entity_poly.pdbx_seq_one_letter_code
_entity_poly.pdbx_strand_id
1 'polypeptide(L)'
;MAVTVIPYILPLLLGRTFNLDTMQIGVDIFPKDVTTNPVIIQSPVTETSYKVVDNAVESRNLLDVEGSFSLNVKGGLFKAGASGAYLTDKYNRENTVEVAVKATYQTVTEQLAADAKPYDLWKNRGDALGTHFVRSITYGGELIVALRMECNSTRDKQRIKAAVDVGGRVEIFDLGVEVSGEYMKDIAKTVESTQIKVFSSIPLTTAPNDMETLKEAMKNFPDDLKGFNGGKGIPIKMELWPLSYLDPSRQDKLRNRILEANLDSFEQKFDDLLNTKSAIADWMKVTRPLTSDQEKQVADLFVEVQKVIKPFYEVIGKLDMTGKSEQLNPANDAYGLSIPGFYYKKYLQLRQQIVSLSLIFSLQMEQMLYQSTVFSICMLVQSYNLYSTNSL
;
A
#
# COMPACT_ATOMS: atom_id res chain seq x y z
N MET A 1 -31.02 0.02 -3.57
CA MET A 1 -30.29 -0.84 -4.51
C MET A 1 -29.24 0.03 -5.17
N ALA A 2 -27.98 -0.11 -4.75
CA ALA A 2 -26.91 0.78 -5.20
C ALA A 2 -26.11 0.10 -6.32
N VAL A 3 -25.90 0.84 -7.40
CA VAL A 3 -24.84 0.50 -8.36
C VAL A 3 -23.52 0.81 -7.68
N THR A 4 -22.55 -0.09 -7.83
CA THR A 4 -21.24 0.06 -7.19
C THR A 4 -20.15 0.06 -8.24
N VAL A 5 -19.27 1.05 -8.20
CA VAL A 5 -18.07 1.11 -9.03
C VAL A 5 -16.87 0.75 -8.16
N ILE A 6 -16.04 -0.18 -8.62
CA ILE A 6 -14.79 -0.55 -7.94
C ILE A 6 -13.65 -0.69 -8.95
N PRO A 7 -12.38 -0.57 -8.50
CA PRO A 7 -11.24 -0.90 -9.34
C PRO A 7 -11.39 -2.31 -9.90
N TYR A 8 -10.92 -2.49 -11.13
CA TYR A 8 -11.06 -3.77 -11.82
C TYR A 8 -10.34 -4.90 -11.06
N ILE A 9 -11.07 -6.00 -10.81
CA ILE A 9 -10.52 -7.20 -10.18
C ILE A 9 -10.32 -8.26 -11.27
N LEU A 10 -9.08 -8.74 -11.43
CA LEU A 10 -8.82 -9.89 -12.29
C LEU A 10 -9.31 -11.19 -11.61
N PRO A 11 -10.02 -12.12 -12.28
CA PRO A 11 -10.44 -12.14 -13.69
C PRO A 11 -11.94 -11.85 -13.93
N LEU A 12 -12.50 -10.75 -13.42
CA LEU A 12 -13.90 -10.42 -13.68
C LEU A 12 -14.13 -9.99 -15.13
N LEU A 13 -15.18 -10.53 -15.74
CA LEU A 13 -15.54 -10.28 -17.14
C LEU A 13 -16.92 -9.66 -17.20
N LEU A 14 -17.25 -9.02 -18.32
CA LEU A 14 -18.57 -8.47 -18.56
C LEU A 14 -19.65 -9.56 -18.41
N GLY A 15 -20.68 -9.31 -17.62
CA GLY A 15 -21.76 -10.26 -17.32
C GLY A 15 -21.42 -11.34 -16.28
N ARG A 16 -20.18 -11.42 -15.79
CA ARG A 16 -19.82 -12.31 -14.67
C ARG A 16 -20.46 -11.81 -13.38
N THR A 17 -20.97 -12.72 -12.57
CA THR A 17 -21.54 -12.36 -11.27
C THR A 17 -20.47 -12.22 -10.19
N PHE A 18 -20.78 -11.45 -9.15
CA PHE A 18 -19.89 -11.14 -8.05
C PHE A 18 -20.69 -10.98 -6.76
N ASN A 19 -20.17 -11.49 -5.65
CA ASN A 19 -20.71 -11.21 -4.33
C ASN A 19 -19.94 -10.04 -3.71
N LEU A 20 -20.56 -8.85 -3.67
CA LEU A 20 -19.96 -7.66 -3.05
C LEU A 20 -19.80 -7.80 -1.52
N ASP A 21 -20.60 -8.63 -0.86
CA ASP A 21 -20.59 -8.76 0.60
C ASP A 21 -19.45 -9.68 1.08
N THR A 22 -19.09 -10.68 0.27
CA THR A 22 -18.01 -11.64 0.58
C THR A 22 -16.79 -11.48 -0.32
N MET A 23 -16.84 -10.55 -1.28
CA MET A 23 -15.84 -10.31 -2.32
C MET A 23 -15.51 -11.55 -3.19
N GLN A 24 -16.49 -12.44 -3.38
CA GLN A 24 -16.31 -13.69 -4.13
C GLN A 24 -16.77 -13.58 -5.58
N ILE A 25 -15.96 -14.14 -6.49
CA ILE A 25 -16.29 -14.25 -7.91
C ILE A 25 -17.35 -15.33 -8.11
N GLY A 26 -18.41 -15.00 -8.83
CA GLY A 26 -19.48 -15.92 -9.19
C GLY A 26 -19.31 -16.51 -10.59
N VAL A 27 -20.43 -16.65 -11.30
CA VAL A 27 -20.53 -17.37 -12.57
C VAL A 27 -20.93 -16.47 -13.72
N ASP A 28 -20.66 -16.90 -14.95
CA ASP A 28 -21.12 -16.19 -16.15
C ASP A 28 -22.59 -16.50 -16.40
N ILE A 29 -23.44 -15.46 -16.44
CA ILE A 29 -24.89 -15.63 -16.61
C ILE A 29 -25.43 -15.13 -17.94
N PHE A 30 -24.59 -14.47 -18.76
CA PHE A 30 -24.98 -13.97 -20.08
C PHE A 30 -24.42 -14.86 -21.22
N PRO A 31 -25.14 -14.95 -22.35
CA PRO A 31 -24.62 -15.55 -23.57
C PRO A 31 -23.30 -14.92 -24.03
N LYS A 32 -22.40 -15.74 -24.59
CA LYS A 32 -21.06 -15.28 -24.99
C LYS A 32 -21.14 -14.22 -26.09
N ASP A 33 -22.06 -14.37 -27.04
CA ASP A 33 -22.30 -13.40 -28.10
C ASP A 33 -22.73 -12.03 -27.56
N VAL A 34 -23.45 -11.99 -26.43
CA VAL A 34 -23.82 -10.74 -25.75
C VAL A 34 -22.60 -10.11 -25.07
N THR A 35 -21.76 -10.91 -24.41
CA THR A 35 -20.58 -10.37 -23.68
C THR A 35 -19.42 -10.01 -24.60
N THR A 36 -19.31 -10.61 -25.79
CA THR A 36 -18.29 -10.28 -26.80
C THR A 36 -18.70 -9.20 -27.79
N ASN A 37 -19.98 -8.80 -27.81
CA ASN A 37 -20.48 -7.68 -28.61
C ASN A 37 -21.06 -6.58 -27.70
N PRO A 38 -20.23 -5.97 -26.82
CA PRO A 38 -20.71 -4.92 -25.93
C PRO A 38 -21.08 -3.64 -26.68
N VAL A 39 -21.96 -2.85 -26.07
CA VAL A 39 -22.13 -1.45 -26.42
C VAL A 39 -20.86 -0.70 -26.04
N ILE A 40 -20.29 0.01 -27.01
CA ILE A 40 -19.07 0.79 -26.84
C ILE A 40 -19.44 2.24 -26.57
N ILE A 41 -19.03 2.75 -25.41
CA ILE A 41 -19.21 4.15 -25.03
C ILE A 41 -17.86 4.84 -25.06
N GLN A 42 -17.67 5.72 -26.05
CA GLN A 42 -16.50 6.58 -26.15
C GLN A 42 -16.67 7.75 -25.18
N SER A 43 -15.86 7.77 -24.12
CA SER A 43 -15.90 8.84 -23.12
C SER A 43 -14.49 9.05 -22.57
N PRO A 44 -13.56 9.58 -23.38
CA PRO A 44 -12.22 9.83 -22.92
C PRO A 44 -12.25 10.90 -21.83
N VAL A 45 -11.81 10.53 -20.63
CA VAL A 45 -11.81 11.41 -19.45
C VAL A 45 -10.49 11.25 -18.73
N THR A 46 -9.84 12.36 -18.41
CA THR A 46 -8.69 12.37 -17.50
C THR A 46 -9.11 13.00 -16.19
N GLU A 47 -8.96 12.25 -15.11
CA GLU A 47 -9.24 12.69 -13.75
C GLU A 47 -7.95 12.64 -12.94
N THR A 48 -7.75 13.64 -12.09
CA THR A 48 -6.62 13.66 -11.16
C THR A 48 -7.11 14.08 -9.80
N SER A 49 -6.73 13.32 -8.78
CA SER A 49 -6.98 13.61 -7.38
C SER A 49 -5.69 13.46 -6.60
N TYR A 50 -5.62 14.10 -5.44
CA TYR A 50 -4.48 13.96 -4.55
C TYR A 50 -4.96 13.95 -3.10
N LYS A 51 -4.12 13.39 -2.22
CA LYS A 51 -4.39 13.36 -0.78
C LYS A 51 -3.09 13.31 0.02
N VAL A 52 -3.08 13.95 1.19
CA VAL A 52 -2.08 13.66 2.22
C VAL A 52 -2.49 12.37 2.90
N VAL A 53 -1.61 11.37 2.89
CA VAL A 53 -1.91 10.01 3.33
C VAL A 53 -1.18 9.71 4.63
N ASP A 54 -1.92 9.68 5.72
CA ASP A 54 -1.41 9.31 7.06
C ASP A 54 -1.76 7.90 7.49
N ASN A 55 -2.85 7.34 6.96
CA ASN A 55 -3.38 6.05 7.35
C ASN A 55 -4.10 5.39 6.17
N ALA A 56 -4.48 4.12 6.37
CA ALA A 56 -5.15 3.32 5.35
C ALA A 56 -6.47 3.93 4.87
N VAL A 57 -7.23 4.61 5.74
CA VAL A 57 -8.50 5.25 5.37
C VAL A 57 -8.27 6.33 4.33
N GLU A 58 -7.20 7.13 4.47
CA GLU A 58 -6.87 8.15 3.47
C GLU A 58 -6.42 7.54 2.13
N SER A 59 -5.64 6.46 2.16
CA SER A 59 -5.33 5.69 0.93
C SER A 59 -6.62 5.18 0.27
N ARG A 60 -7.54 4.58 1.04
CA ARG A 60 -8.81 4.07 0.53
C ARG A 60 -9.68 5.18 -0.07
N ASN A 61 -9.75 6.33 0.60
CA ASN A 61 -10.50 7.48 0.13
C ASN A 61 -9.94 8.06 -1.17
N LEU A 62 -8.61 8.09 -1.36
CA LEU A 62 -8.01 8.51 -2.62
C LEU A 62 -8.39 7.59 -3.78
N LEU A 63 -8.47 6.28 -3.51
CA LEU A 63 -8.78 5.27 -4.53
C LEU A 63 -10.27 5.06 -4.77
N ASP A 64 -11.13 5.62 -3.90
CA ASP A 64 -12.58 5.38 -3.85
C ASP A 64 -12.91 3.89 -3.63
N VAL A 65 -12.34 3.30 -2.57
CA VAL A 65 -12.56 1.89 -2.21
C VAL A 65 -12.98 1.68 -0.76
N GLU A 66 -13.77 0.65 -0.54
CA GLU A 66 -14.22 0.26 0.80
C GLU A 66 -13.13 -0.50 1.60
N GLY A 67 -13.31 -0.56 2.92
CA GLY A 67 -12.42 -1.29 3.83
C GLY A 67 -12.35 -2.79 3.51
N SER A 68 -13.47 -3.41 3.18
CA SER A 68 -13.52 -4.83 2.76
C SER A 68 -12.69 -5.06 1.50
N PHE A 69 -12.80 -4.20 0.49
CA PHE A 69 -12.01 -4.28 -0.73
C PHE A 69 -10.51 -4.17 -0.42
N SER A 70 -10.10 -3.17 0.35
CA SER A 70 -8.70 -2.97 0.73
C SER A 70 -8.13 -4.16 1.51
N LEU A 71 -8.88 -4.68 2.49
CA LEU A 71 -8.50 -5.86 3.26
C LEU A 71 -8.31 -7.08 2.36
N ASN A 72 -9.22 -7.32 1.40
CA ASN A 72 -9.09 -8.44 0.48
C ASN A 72 -7.84 -8.32 -0.41
N VAL A 73 -7.54 -7.10 -0.90
CA VAL A 73 -6.33 -6.82 -1.68
C VAL A 73 -5.07 -7.07 -0.83
N LYS A 74 -5.01 -6.52 0.39
CA LYS A 74 -3.89 -6.71 1.33
C LYS A 74 -3.74 -8.15 1.79
N GLY A 75 -4.86 -8.88 1.89
CA GLY A 75 -4.92 -10.31 2.16
C GLY A 75 -4.46 -11.18 0.98
N GLY A 76 -4.29 -10.60 -0.21
CA GLY A 76 -3.86 -11.30 -1.41
C GLY A 76 -4.96 -12.13 -2.08
N LEU A 77 -6.23 -11.88 -1.77
CA LEU A 77 -7.36 -12.64 -2.32
C LEU A 77 -7.60 -12.33 -3.80
N PHE A 78 -7.26 -11.11 -4.23
CA PHE A 78 -7.24 -10.74 -5.63
C PHE A 78 -6.30 -9.56 -5.91
N LYS A 79 -6.05 -9.30 -7.20
CA LYS A 79 -5.24 -8.17 -7.68
C LYS A 79 -6.12 -7.10 -8.28
N ALA A 80 -5.77 -5.84 -8.03
CA ALA A 80 -6.51 -4.65 -8.48
C ALA A 80 -5.59 -3.63 -9.19
N GLY A 81 -4.70 -4.10 -10.07
CA GLY A 81 -3.81 -3.25 -10.86
C GLY A 81 -2.95 -2.28 -10.02
N ALA A 82 -2.84 -1.03 -10.48
CA ALA A 82 -2.08 0.03 -9.81
C ALA A 82 -2.64 0.34 -8.41
N SER A 83 -3.97 0.51 -8.29
CA SER A 83 -4.67 0.66 -7.00
C SER A 83 -4.31 -0.44 -6.01
N GLY A 84 -4.33 -1.70 -6.44
CA GLY A 84 -3.95 -2.82 -5.58
C GLY A 84 -2.47 -2.82 -5.18
N ALA A 85 -1.59 -2.47 -6.12
CA ALA A 85 -0.16 -2.35 -5.84
C ALA A 85 0.14 -1.22 -4.83
N TYR A 86 -0.59 -0.11 -4.91
CA TYR A 86 -0.49 0.98 -3.94
C TYR A 86 -1.04 0.59 -2.55
N LEU A 87 -2.21 -0.06 -2.48
CA LEU A 87 -2.79 -0.53 -1.20
C LEU A 87 -1.91 -1.53 -0.46
N THR A 88 -1.16 -2.34 -1.20
CA THR A 88 -0.24 -3.35 -0.64
C THR A 88 1.15 -2.80 -0.34
N ASP A 89 1.40 -1.52 -0.62
CA ASP A 89 2.72 -0.93 -0.42
C ASP A 89 3.07 -0.77 1.05
N LYS A 90 4.34 -1.08 1.36
CA LYS A 90 4.87 -1.11 2.71
C LYS A 90 6.03 -0.14 2.80
N TYR A 91 5.97 0.77 3.76
CA TYR A 91 7.01 1.76 4.00
C TYR A 91 6.93 2.26 5.44
N ASN A 92 7.99 2.95 5.88
CA ASN A 92 8.02 3.58 7.19
C ASN A 92 7.09 4.79 7.22
N ARG A 93 6.06 4.77 8.07
CA ARG A 93 5.07 5.85 8.20
C ARG A 93 5.34 6.81 9.37
N GLU A 94 6.24 6.47 10.29
CA GLU A 94 6.38 7.21 11.55
C GLU A 94 6.82 8.67 11.34
N ASN A 95 7.88 8.87 10.55
CA ASN A 95 8.42 10.19 10.23
C ASN A 95 8.31 10.52 8.73
N THR A 96 7.34 9.91 8.04
CA THR A 96 7.14 10.16 6.60
C THR A 96 5.82 10.87 6.39
N VAL A 97 5.85 11.97 5.63
CA VAL A 97 4.64 12.55 5.02
C VAL A 97 4.53 12.00 3.62
N GLU A 98 3.39 11.38 3.31
CA GLU A 98 3.06 10.95 1.95
C GLU A 98 2.03 11.90 1.36
N VAL A 99 2.33 12.43 0.17
CA VAL A 99 1.35 13.05 -0.72
C VAL A 99 1.13 12.08 -1.87
N ALA A 100 -0.06 11.51 -1.94
CA ALA A 100 -0.42 10.57 -2.98
C ALA A 100 -1.27 11.26 -4.05
N VAL A 101 -0.94 11.04 -5.31
CA VAL A 101 -1.68 11.54 -6.48
C VAL A 101 -2.20 10.35 -7.26
N LYS A 102 -3.49 10.35 -7.61
CA LYS A 102 -4.10 9.38 -8.51
C LYS A 102 -4.48 10.09 -9.81
N ALA A 103 -3.95 9.63 -10.93
CA ALA A 103 -4.35 10.07 -12.26
C ALA A 103 -4.99 8.88 -13.00
N THR A 104 -6.19 9.09 -13.52
CA THR A 104 -6.97 8.09 -14.26
C THR A 104 -7.25 8.61 -15.66
N TYR A 105 -6.90 7.82 -16.67
CA TYR A 105 -7.04 8.15 -18.08
C TYR A 105 -8.01 7.15 -18.70
N GLN A 106 -9.30 7.47 -18.69
CA GLN A 106 -10.34 6.65 -19.28
C GLN A 106 -10.34 6.85 -20.79
N THR A 107 -10.53 5.78 -21.55
CA THR A 107 -10.61 5.82 -23.02
C THR A 107 -12.01 5.43 -23.47
N VAL A 108 -12.49 4.26 -23.04
CA VAL A 108 -13.71 3.64 -23.51
C VAL A 108 -14.34 2.79 -22.40
N THR A 109 -15.66 2.72 -22.40
CA THR A 109 -16.41 1.78 -21.56
C THR A 109 -17.10 0.75 -22.45
N GLU A 110 -16.91 -0.52 -22.14
CA GLU A 110 -17.65 -1.63 -22.72
C GLU A 110 -18.77 -2.02 -21.76
N GLN A 111 -20.00 -2.03 -22.26
CA GLN A 111 -21.19 -2.22 -21.45
C GLN A 111 -22.12 -3.24 -22.12
N LEU A 112 -22.79 -4.10 -21.35
CA LEU A 112 -23.84 -4.98 -21.92
C LEU A 112 -24.93 -4.12 -22.60
N ALA A 113 -25.62 -4.65 -23.60
CA ALA A 113 -26.80 -3.96 -24.14
C ALA A 113 -27.88 -3.76 -23.05
N ALA A 114 -28.69 -2.70 -23.15
CA ALA A 114 -29.72 -2.42 -22.15
C ALA A 114 -30.79 -3.52 -22.08
N ASP A 115 -31.02 -4.21 -23.20
CA ASP A 115 -31.94 -5.33 -23.38
C ASP A 115 -31.24 -6.70 -23.28
N ALA A 116 -29.96 -6.74 -22.90
CA ALA A 116 -29.22 -7.97 -22.71
C ALA A 116 -29.92 -8.88 -21.69
N LYS A 117 -30.15 -10.15 -22.06
CA LYS A 117 -30.79 -11.14 -21.20
C LYS A 117 -29.80 -12.21 -20.76
N PRO A 118 -29.84 -12.63 -19.48
CA PRO A 118 -29.10 -13.81 -19.04
C PRO A 118 -29.72 -15.09 -19.63
N TYR A 119 -29.02 -16.23 -19.52
CA TYR A 119 -29.57 -17.55 -19.86
C TYR A 119 -30.83 -17.85 -19.05
N ASP A 120 -31.88 -18.44 -19.63
CA ASP A 120 -33.15 -18.70 -18.92
C ASP A 120 -33.00 -19.40 -17.55
N LEU A 121 -32.05 -20.33 -17.44
CA LEU A 121 -31.81 -21.12 -16.23
C LEU A 121 -30.74 -20.51 -15.30
N TRP A 122 -30.34 -19.25 -15.49
CA TRP A 122 -29.31 -18.61 -14.65
C TRP A 122 -29.65 -18.64 -13.15
N LYS A 123 -30.95 -18.53 -12.82
CA LYS A 123 -31.45 -18.57 -11.44
C LYS A 123 -31.15 -19.89 -10.72
N ASN A 124 -31.01 -21.00 -11.47
CA ASN A 124 -30.74 -22.33 -10.91
C ASN A 124 -29.31 -22.46 -10.36
N ARG A 125 -28.47 -21.42 -10.50
CA ARG A 125 -27.10 -21.38 -9.96
C ARG A 125 -27.04 -21.06 -8.47
N GLY A 126 -28.16 -20.68 -7.83
CA GLY A 126 -28.25 -20.48 -6.38
C GLY A 126 -27.23 -19.48 -5.85
N ASP A 127 -26.53 -19.84 -4.76
CA ASP A 127 -25.57 -18.98 -4.07
C ASP A 127 -24.32 -18.65 -4.90
N ALA A 128 -23.99 -19.46 -5.91
CA ALA A 128 -22.88 -19.19 -6.83
C ALA A 128 -23.07 -17.90 -7.65
N LEU A 129 -24.29 -17.36 -7.68
CA LEU A 129 -24.59 -16.08 -8.31
C LEU A 129 -24.02 -14.90 -7.52
N GLY A 130 -23.91 -14.98 -6.19
CA GLY A 130 -23.61 -13.80 -5.39
C GLY A 130 -24.74 -12.75 -5.45
N THR A 131 -24.36 -11.47 -5.48
CA THR A 131 -25.30 -10.35 -5.29
C THR A 131 -25.39 -9.41 -6.49
N HIS A 132 -24.32 -9.30 -7.28
CA HIS A 132 -24.19 -8.35 -8.39
C HIS A 132 -23.69 -9.05 -9.67
N PHE A 133 -23.78 -8.36 -10.80
CA PHE A 133 -23.12 -8.73 -12.05
C PHE A 133 -22.38 -7.54 -12.64
N VAL A 134 -21.29 -7.83 -13.37
CA VAL A 134 -20.51 -6.81 -14.07
C VAL A 134 -21.32 -6.28 -15.26
N ARG A 135 -21.83 -5.06 -15.12
CA ARG A 135 -22.65 -4.39 -16.13
C ARG A 135 -21.80 -3.71 -17.19
N SER A 136 -20.69 -3.11 -16.77
CA SER A 136 -19.74 -2.39 -17.62
C SER A 136 -18.32 -2.53 -17.10
N ILE A 137 -17.35 -2.42 -18.01
CA ILE A 137 -15.91 -2.34 -17.72
C ILE A 137 -15.39 -1.09 -18.44
N THR A 138 -14.76 -0.20 -17.69
CA THR A 138 -14.07 0.95 -18.26
C THR A 138 -12.59 0.62 -18.44
N TYR A 139 -12.11 0.90 -19.65
CA TYR A 139 -10.72 0.74 -20.06
C TYR A 139 -10.01 2.07 -20.08
N GLY A 140 -8.69 1.98 -19.99
CA GLY A 140 -7.79 3.13 -19.99
C GLY A 140 -6.51 2.80 -19.25
N GLY A 141 -6.05 3.73 -18.44
CA GLY A 141 -4.92 3.51 -17.54
C GLY A 141 -5.03 4.32 -16.26
N GLU A 142 -4.31 3.86 -15.25
CA GLU A 142 -4.17 4.49 -13.95
C GLU A 142 -2.70 4.64 -13.59
N LEU A 143 -2.37 5.80 -13.00
CA LEU A 143 -1.13 6.12 -12.33
C LEU A 143 -1.43 6.54 -10.90
N ILE A 144 -0.73 5.96 -9.94
CA ILE A 144 -0.71 6.44 -8.56
C ILE A 144 0.73 6.79 -8.22
N VAL A 145 0.94 8.01 -7.75
CA VAL A 145 2.26 8.51 -7.34
C VAL A 145 2.24 8.68 -5.84
N ALA A 146 3.18 8.07 -5.14
CA ALA A 146 3.45 8.33 -3.73
C ALA A 146 4.71 9.20 -3.63
N LEU A 147 4.53 10.49 -3.33
CA LEU A 147 5.61 11.41 -2.98
C LEU A 147 5.82 11.35 -1.46
N ARG A 148 6.95 10.81 -1.04
CA ARG A 148 7.29 10.56 0.37
C ARG A 148 8.42 11.45 0.80
N MET A 149 8.15 12.26 1.81
CA MET A 149 9.13 13.13 2.45
C MET A 149 9.46 12.53 3.82
N GLU A 150 10.69 12.01 3.96
CA GLU A 150 11.21 11.56 5.25
C GLU A 150 11.62 12.79 6.07
N CYS A 151 11.18 12.86 7.32
CA CYS A 151 11.34 14.01 8.19
C CYS A 151 12.31 13.68 9.33
N ASN A 152 13.05 14.67 9.80
CA ASN A 152 13.97 14.51 10.96
C ASN A 152 13.24 14.08 12.25
N SER A 153 11.96 14.44 12.39
CA SER A 153 11.18 14.16 13.60
C SER A 153 9.68 14.10 13.33
N THR A 154 8.94 13.51 14.27
CA THR A 154 7.47 13.52 14.25
C THR A 154 6.90 14.95 14.34
N ARG A 155 7.60 15.88 15.00
CA ARG A 155 7.21 17.30 15.04
C ARG A 155 7.29 17.91 13.64
N ASP A 156 8.36 17.63 12.92
CA ASP A 156 8.57 18.14 11.56
C ASP A 156 7.56 17.54 10.58
N LYS A 157 7.25 16.24 10.73
CA LYS A 157 6.14 15.60 10.01
C LYS A 157 4.84 16.39 10.15
N GLN A 158 4.45 16.80 11.36
CA GLN A 158 3.22 17.58 11.57
C GLN A 158 3.29 18.97 10.93
N ARG A 159 4.46 19.61 10.94
CA ARG A 159 4.67 20.92 10.29
C ARG A 159 4.54 20.82 8.77
N ILE A 160 5.16 19.81 8.16
CA ILE A 160 5.08 19.55 6.72
C ILE A 160 3.63 19.26 6.34
N LYS A 161 2.94 18.38 7.09
CA LYS A 161 1.52 18.08 6.84
C LYS A 161 0.65 19.35 6.84
N ALA A 162 0.77 20.18 7.88
CA ALA A 162 0.02 21.43 7.98
C ALA A 162 0.32 22.38 6.82
N ALA A 163 1.57 22.43 6.37
CA ALA A 163 1.96 23.27 5.23
C ALA A 163 1.40 22.75 3.90
N VAL A 164 1.40 21.43 3.68
CA VAL A 164 0.77 20.82 2.51
C VAL A 164 -0.74 21.05 2.53
N ASP A 165 -1.40 20.95 3.68
CA ASP A 165 -2.84 21.19 3.80
C ASP A 165 -3.22 22.66 3.51
N VAL A 166 -2.38 23.62 3.92
CA VAL A 166 -2.63 25.07 3.75
C VAL A 166 -2.25 25.59 2.35
N GLY A 167 -1.14 25.14 1.77
CA GLY A 167 -0.68 25.58 0.43
C GLY A 167 -1.22 24.74 -0.75
N GLY A 168 -1.96 23.68 -0.44
CA GLY A 168 -1.93 22.41 -1.18
C GLY A 168 -2.71 22.24 -2.47
N ARG A 169 -3.11 23.27 -3.22
CA ARG A 169 -3.86 23.06 -4.49
C ARG A 169 -3.07 23.31 -5.76
N VAL A 170 -2.01 24.14 -5.72
CA VAL A 170 -1.38 24.67 -6.95
C VAL A 170 0.08 24.22 -7.11
N GLU A 171 0.80 23.88 -6.05
CA GLU A 171 2.26 23.65 -6.11
C GLU A 171 2.70 22.17 -6.11
N ILE A 172 1.82 21.20 -5.84
CA ILE A 172 2.23 19.78 -5.66
C ILE A 172 2.85 19.20 -6.95
N PHE A 173 2.40 19.65 -8.12
CA PHE A 173 3.04 19.29 -9.39
C PHE A 173 4.30 20.11 -9.65
N ASP A 174 4.45 21.31 -9.10
CA ASP A 174 5.64 22.17 -9.23
C ASP A 174 6.76 21.85 -8.21
N LEU A 175 6.69 20.73 -7.50
CA LEU A 175 7.69 20.32 -6.50
C LEU A 175 9.06 19.86 -7.05
N GLY A 176 9.54 20.46 -8.14
CA GLY A 176 10.97 20.75 -8.21
C GLY A 176 11.18 21.95 -7.29
N VAL A 177 11.77 21.75 -6.11
CA VAL A 177 11.84 22.73 -5.01
C VAL A 177 12.25 24.14 -5.47
N GLU A 178 11.27 24.94 -5.87
CA GLU A 178 11.38 26.37 -6.08
C GLU A 178 10.19 27.03 -5.37
N VAL A 179 10.17 26.90 -4.04
CA VAL A 179 9.09 27.45 -3.23
C VAL A 179 9.44 28.85 -2.74
N SER A 180 8.69 29.84 -3.22
CA SER A 180 8.79 31.24 -2.82
C SER A 180 8.10 31.46 -1.46
N GLY A 181 8.88 31.57 -0.39
CA GLY A 181 8.44 32.00 0.94
C GLY A 181 9.35 31.50 2.07
N GLU A 182 9.63 32.32 3.08
CA GLU A 182 10.53 31.95 4.19
C GLU A 182 10.05 30.73 4.98
N TYR A 183 8.73 30.59 5.19
CA TYR A 183 8.13 29.46 5.89
C TYR A 183 8.38 28.12 5.18
N MET A 184 8.26 28.07 3.86
CA MET A 184 8.45 26.85 3.08
C MET A 184 9.93 26.49 2.93
N LYS A 185 10.83 27.49 2.88
CA LYS A 185 12.29 27.25 2.96
C LYS A 185 12.71 26.61 4.27
N ASP A 186 12.09 27.01 5.39
CA ASP A 186 12.37 26.39 6.68
C ASP A 186 11.79 24.98 6.81
N ILE A 187 10.64 24.71 6.19
CA ILE A 187 10.06 23.36 6.13
C ILE A 187 10.90 22.43 5.26
N ALA A 188 11.41 22.90 4.12
CA ALA A 188 12.28 22.11 3.26
C ALA A 188 13.55 21.61 3.99
N LYS A 189 14.12 22.41 4.89
CA LYS A 189 15.26 22.01 5.74
C LYS A 189 14.95 20.86 6.70
N THR A 190 13.67 20.57 6.95
CA THR A 190 13.24 19.50 7.86
C THR A 190 13.00 18.15 7.17
N VAL A 191 13.09 18.13 5.84
CA VAL A 191 13.01 16.92 5.01
C VAL A 191 14.43 16.36 4.84
N GLU A 192 14.64 15.13 5.28
CA GLU A 192 15.91 14.39 5.13
C GLU A 192 16.06 13.87 3.69
N SER A 193 14.99 13.28 3.16
CA SER A 193 15.00 12.65 1.84
C SER A 193 13.61 12.73 1.21
N THR A 194 13.57 12.70 -0.13
CA THR A 194 12.33 12.61 -0.90
C THR A 194 12.38 11.38 -1.80
N GLN A 195 11.35 10.55 -1.72
CA GLN A 195 11.16 9.39 -2.58
C GLN A 195 9.92 9.60 -3.44
N ILE A 196 10.05 9.37 -4.75
CA ILE A 196 8.94 9.26 -5.68
C ILE A 196 8.76 7.79 -6.00
N LYS A 197 7.57 7.25 -5.73
CA LYS A 197 7.22 5.88 -6.12
C LYS A 197 5.98 5.91 -7.00
N VAL A 198 6.06 5.31 -8.18
CA VAL A 198 4.96 5.29 -9.15
C VAL A 198 4.41 3.87 -9.27
N PHE A 199 3.11 3.74 -9.06
CA PHE A 199 2.32 2.54 -9.32
C PHE A 199 1.58 2.76 -10.62
N SER A 200 1.99 2.03 -11.64
CA SER A 200 1.44 2.18 -12.98
C SER A 200 0.70 0.93 -13.42
N SER A 201 -0.41 1.16 -14.08
CA SER A 201 -1.25 0.13 -14.68
C SER A 201 -0.59 -0.50 -15.92
N ILE A 202 0.22 0.28 -16.64
CA ILE A 202 1.05 -0.19 -17.77
C ILE A 202 2.54 0.06 -17.49
N PRO A 203 3.47 -0.68 -18.13
CA PRO A 203 4.89 -0.35 -18.06
C PRO A 203 5.15 1.10 -18.48
N LEU A 204 5.96 1.82 -17.69
CA LEU A 204 6.42 3.15 -18.05
C LEU A 204 7.73 3.05 -18.83
N THR A 205 7.84 3.85 -19.89
CA THR A 205 9.06 3.90 -20.73
C THR A 205 10.28 4.34 -19.92
N THR A 206 10.10 5.34 -19.03
CA THR A 206 11.12 5.82 -18.10
C THR A 206 10.55 5.82 -16.70
N ALA A 207 11.26 5.22 -15.74
CA ALA A 207 10.88 5.28 -14.33
C ALA A 207 11.14 6.68 -13.77
N PRO A 208 10.12 7.42 -13.30
CA PRO A 208 10.33 8.75 -12.75
C PRO A 208 11.14 8.70 -11.46
N ASN A 209 12.22 9.47 -11.40
CA ASN A 209 13.08 9.58 -10.21
C ASN A 209 13.07 11.01 -9.62
N ASP A 210 12.46 11.97 -10.33
CA ASP A 210 12.29 13.36 -9.93
C ASP A 210 10.96 13.89 -10.47
N MET A 211 10.64 15.15 -10.15
CA MET A 211 9.37 15.75 -10.54
C MET A 211 9.28 16.09 -12.04
N GLU A 212 10.40 16.37 -12.70
CA GLU A 212 10.41 16.67 -14.14
C GLU A 212 10.08 15.41 -14.95
N THR A 213 10.80 14.32 -14.67
CA THR A 213 10.55 13.00 -15.26
C THR A 213 9.16 12.46 -14.92
N LEU A 214 8.61 12.81 -13.75
CA LEU A 214 7.23 12.48 -13.40
C LEU A 214 6.21 13.25 -14.24
N LYS A 215 6.38 14.57 -14.38
CA LYS A 215 5.51 15.40 -15.24
C LYS A 215 5.52 14.88 -16.67
N GLU A 216 6.70 14.54 -17.18
CA GLU A 216 6.85 13.96 -18.51
C GLU A 216 6.12 12.61 -18.63
N ALA A 217 6.32 11.71 -17.66
CA ALA A 217 5.63 10.42 -17.66
C ALA A 217 4.11 10.58 -17.64
N MET A 218 3.56 11.47 -16.79
CA MET A 218 2.12 11.75 -16.75
C MET A 218 1.59 12.37 -18.05
N LYS A 219 2.38 13.21 -18.71
CA LYS A 219 2.03 13.83 -19.99
C LYS A 219 2.02 12.82 -21.13
N ASN A 220 2.99 11.91 -21.15
CA ASN A 220 3.15 10.91 -22.22
C ASN A 220 2.26 9.68 -22.02
N PHE A 221 1.76 9.45 -20.80
CA PHE A 221 0.94 8.29 -20.46
C PHE A 221 -0.25 8.02 -21.40
N PRO A 222 -1.05 9.02 -21.84
CA PRO A 222 -2.12 8.79 -22.82
C PRO A 222 -1.65 8.21 -24.15
N ASP A 223 -0.44 8.56 -24.60
CA ASP A 223 0.14 8.03 -25.82
C ASP A 223 0.67 6.61 -25.60
N ASP A 224 1.31 6.34 -24.46
CA ASP A 224 1.74 4.99 -24.08
C ASP A 224 0.55 4.01 -24.02
N LEU A 225 -0.62 4.46 -23.55
CA LEU A 225 -1.84 3.66 -23.51
C LEU A 225 -2.32 3.19 -24.89
N LYS A 226 -1.98 3.92 -25.97
CA LYS A 226 -2.38 3.53 -27.33
C LYS A 226 -1.77 2.19 -27.76
N GLY A 227 -0.64 1.80 -27.15
CA GLY A 227 0.01 0.51 -27.37
C GLY A 227 -0.74 -0.70 -26.83
N PHE A 228 -1.78 -0.50 -26.00
CA PHE A 228 -2.47 -1.58 -25.29
C PHE A 228 -3.89 -1.77 -25.82
N ASN A 229 -4.27 -3.03 -26.04
CA ASN A 229 -5.64 -3.47 -26.41
C ASN A 229 -6.24 -2.65 -27.58
N GLY A 230 -5.47 -2.47 -28.66
CA GLY A 230 -5.91 -1.70 -29.82
C GLY A 230 -6.23 -0.23 -29.51
N GLY A 231 -5.56 0.35 -28.52
CA GLY A 231 -5.74 1.72 -28.09
C GLY A 231 -6.78 1.94 -26.99
N LYS A 232 -7.44 0.87 -26.51
CA LYS A 232 -8.35 0.95 -25.36
C LYS A 232 -7.60 1.09 -24.04
N GLY A 233 -6.34 0.69 -23.96
CA GLY A 233 -5.66 0.54 -22.67
C GLY A 233 -6.08 -0.75 -21.96
N ILE A 234 -5.98 -0.78 -20.64
CA ILE A 234 -6.31 -1.95 -19.80
C ILE A 234 -7.60 -1.68 -19.01
N PRO A 235 -8.29 -2.71 -18.48
CA PRO A 235 -9.44 -2.48 -17.61
C PRO A 235 -8.98 -1.86 -16.29
N ILE A 236 -9.61 -0.75 -15.89
CA ILE A 236 -9.24 0.03 -14.70
C ILE A 236 -10.34 0.08 -13.64
N LYS A 237 -11.62 0.06 -14.05
CA LYS A 237 -12.77 0.00 -13.14
C LYS A 237 -13.90 -0.84 -13.76
N MET A 238 -14.77 -1.33 -12.90
CA MET A 238 -15.98 -2.03 -13.30
C MET A 238 -17.18 -1.55 -12.50
N GLU A 239 -18.32 -1.57 -13.17
CA GLU A 239 -19.60 -1.22 -12.59
C GLU A 239 -20.41 -2.47 -12.33
N LEU A 240 -20.78 -2.67 -11.08
CA LEU A 240 -21.53 -3.81 -10.58
C LEU A 240 -22.98 -3.40 -10.34
N TRP A 241 -23.88 -4.11 -11.02
CA TRP A 241 -25.31 -3.93 -10.85
C TRP A 241 -25.89 -5.06 -10.01
N PRO A 242 -26.80 -4.78 -9.06
CA PRO A 242 -27.37 -5.83 -8.24
C PRO A 242 -28.22 -6.76 -9.11
N LEU A 243 -28.20 -8.06 -8.80
CA LEU A 243 -28.97 -9.06 -9.54
C LEU A 243 -30.49 -8.84 -9.43
N SER A 244 -30.94 -8.04 -8.47
CA SER A 244 -32.33 -7.59 -8.35
C SER A 244 -32.81 -6.76 -9.55
N TYR A 245 -31.92 -6.18 -10.37
CA TYR A 245 -32.28 -5.58 -11.65
C TYR A 245 -32.73 -6.61 -12.70
N LEU A 246 -32.20 -7.84 -12.63
CA LEU A 246 -32.59 -8.94 -13.52
C LEU A 246 -33.73 -9.78 -12.92
N ASP A 247 -33.86 -9.77 -11.59
CA ASP A 247 -34.88 -10.51 -10.87
C ASP A 247 -35.35 -9.76 -9.61
N PRO A 248 -36.43 -8.96 -9.69
CA PRO A 248 -36.90 -8.14 -8.59
C PRO A 248 -37.31 -8.93 -7.33
N SER A 249 -37.49 -10.25 -7.40
CA SER A 249 -37.74 -11.07 -6.21
C SER A 249 -36.48 -11.32 -5.36
N ARG A 250 -35.29 -11.03 -5.87
CA ARG A 250 -34.05 -11.14 -5.09
C ARG A 250 -33.98 -9.99 -4.09
N GLN A 251 -33.77 -10.35 -2.82
CA GLN A 251 -33.59 -9.38 -1.74
C GLN A 251 -32.10 -9.17 -1.49
N ASP A 252 -31.68 -7.92 -1.45
CA ASP A 252 -30.35 -7.54 -1.00
C ASP A 252 -30.29 -7.70 0.53
N LYS A 253 -29.22 -8.31 1.03
CA LYS A 253 -28.97 -8.38 2.47
C LYS A 253 -28.48 -7.02 2.97
N LEU A 254 -28.92 -6.63 4.15
CA LEU A 254 -28.40 -5.44 4.80
C LEU A 254 -27.00 -5.71 5.33
N ARG A 255 -26.05 -4.89 4.90
CA ARG A 255 -24.70 -4.89 5.46
C ARG A 255 -24.70 -4.41 6.90
N ASN A 256 -23.83 -5.00 7.70
CA ASN A 256 -23.70 -4.72 9.11
C ASN A 256 -22.83 -3.47 9.32
N ARG A 257 -23.48 -2.35 9.66
CA ARG A 257 -22.81 -1.06 9.91
C ARG A 257 -21.82 -1.09 11.07
N ILE A 258 -22.03 -1.94 12.07
CA ILE A 258 -21.11 -2.08 13.21
C ILE A 258 -19.83 -2.78 12.72
N LEU A 259 -19.97 -3.82 11.90
CA LEU A 259 -18.82 -4.47 11.26
C LEU A 259 -18.05 -3.48 10.38
N GLU A 260 -18.75 -2.71 9.54
CA GLU A 260 -18.14 -1.66 8.68
C GLU A 260 -17.34 -0.65 9.50
N ALA A 261 -17.93 -0.11 10.57
CA ALA A 261 -17.25 0.84 11.46
C ALA A 261 -16.00 0.25 12.14
N ASN A 262 -15.96 -1.06 12.34
CA ASN A 262 -14.83 -1.76 12.96
C ASN A 262 -13.70 -2.10 11.97
N LEU A 263 -13.96 -2.05 10.66
CA LEU A 263 -12.96 -2.42 9.64
C LEU A 263 -11.75 -1.48 9.63
N ASP A 264 -11.91 -0.20 9.97
CA ASP A 264 -10.80 0.75 9.99
C ASP A 264 -9.75 0.39 11.03
N SER A 265 -10.19 0.11 12.26
CA SER A 265 -9.30 -0.34 13.34
C SER A 265 -8.70 -1.70 13.02
N PHE A 266 -9.49 -2.61 12.45
CA PHE A 266 -9.03 -3.92 12.03
C PHE A 266 -7.93 -3.84 10.96
N GLU A 267 -8.12 -3.01 9.94
CA GLU A 267 -7.15 -2.77 8.88
C GLU A 267 -5.85 -2.15 9.41
N GLN A 268 -5.94 -1.18 10.33
CA GLN A 268 -4.75 -0.59 10.96
C GLN A 268 -3.91 -1.61 11.73
N LYS A 269 -4.55 -2.55 12.45
CA LYS A 269 -3.83 -3.65 13.13
C LYS A 269 -3.17 -4.60 12.13
N PHE A 270 -3.86 -4.90 11.03
CA PHE A 270 -3.30 -5.75 9.97
C PHE A 270 -2.10 -5.08 9.29
N ASP A 271 -2.20 -3.78 9.01
CA ASP A 271 -1.10 -2.98 8.46
C ASP A 271 0.10 -2.93 9.40
N ASP A 272 -0.09 -2.78 10.71
CA ASP A 272 1.00 -2.84 11.69
C ASP A 272 1.81 -4.14 11.53
N LEU A 273 1.11 -5.29 11.49
CA LEU A 273 1.75 -6.59 11.33
C LEU A 273 2.44 -6.74 9.96
N LEU A 274 1.80 -6.31 8.87
CA LEU A 274 2.37 -6.39 7.52
C LEU A 274 3.62 -5.53 7.37
N ASN A 275 3.58 -4.29 7.87
CA ASN A 275 4.70 -3.37 7.85
C ASN A 275 5.85 -3.88 8.73
N THR A 276 5.54 -4.37 9.94
CA THR A 276 6.54 -4.95 10.84
C THR A 276 7.22 -6.16 10.22
N LYS A 277 6.44 -7.09 9.64
CA LYS A 277 6.96 -8.25 8.91
C LYS A 277 7.93 -7.83 7.79
N SER A 278 7.55 -6.81 7.00
CA SER A 278 8.40 -6.31 5.91
C SER A 278 9.67 -5.66 6.44
N ALA A 279 9.55 -4.81 7.45
CA ALA A 279 10.67 -4.09 8.02
C ALA A 279 11.71 -5.03 8.65
N ILE A 280 11.27 -6.08 9.35
CA ILE A 280 12.16 -7.14 9.84
C ILE A 280 12.84 -7.85 8.66
N ALA A 281 12.08 -8.25 7.63
CA ALA A 281 12.65 -8.94 6.48
C ALA A 281 13.67 -8.08 5.72
N ASP A 282 13.40 -6.78 5.58
CA ASP A 282 14.31 -5.83 4.93
C ASP A 282 15.55 -5.57 5.79
N TRP A 283 15.40 -5.50 7.11
CA TRP A 283 16.53 -5.39 8.02
C TRP A 283 17.45 -6.61 7.95
N MET A 284 16.88 -7.81 7.85
CA MET A 284 17.63 -9.08 7.73
C MET A 284 18.37 -9.22 6.39
N LYS A 285 18.00 -8.47 5.35
CA LYS A 285 18.77 -8.43 4.08
C LYS A 285 20.08 -7.67 4.23
N VAL A 286 20.17 -6.75 5.20
CA VAL A 286 21.38 -5.96 5.42
C VAL A 286 22.41 -6.87 6.11
N THR A 287 23.53 -7.11 5.44
CA THR A 287 24.66 -7.87 5.98
C THR A 287 25.34 -7.08 7.10
N ARG A 288 24.80 -7.16 8.31
CA ARG A 288 25.49 -6.78 9.55
C ARG A 288 25.71 -8.05 10.36
N PRO A 289 26.92 -8.28 10.90
CA PRO A 289 27.14 -9.39 11.81
C PRO A 289 26.33 -9.14 13.07
N LEU A 290 25.27 -9.92 13.25
CA LEU A 290 24.52 -10.02 14.50
C LEU A 290 25.15 -11.13 15.35
N THR A 291 25.11 -11.00 16.66
CA THR A 291 25.43 -12.14 17.53
C THR A 291 24.30 -13.17 17.47
N SER A 292 24.57 -14.42 17.83
CA SER A 292 23.54 -15.47 17.85
C SER A 292 22.34 -15.11 18.74
N ASP A 293 22.56 -14.38 19.84
CA ASP A 293 21.48 -13.89 20.70
C ASP A 293 20.64 -12.81 20.02
N GLN A 294 21.28 -11.89 19.27
CA GLN A 294 20.58 -10.85 18.52
C GLN A 294 19.77 -11.45 17.36
N GLU A 295 20.35 -12.40 16.62
CA GLU A 295 19.63 -13.14 15.58
C GLU A 295 18.40 -13.85 16.14
N LYS A 296 18.56 -14.50 17.31
CA LYS A 296 17.46 -15.15 18.01
C LYS A 296 16.36 -14.15 18.40
N GLN A 297 16.70 -12.99 18.95
CA GLN A 297 15.70 -11.97 19.31
C GLN A 297 14.91 -11.46 18.09
N VAL A 298 15.59 -11.25 16.96
CA VAL A 298 14.93 -10.82 15.71
C VAL A 298 14.05 -11.94 15.16
N ALA A 299 14.52 -13.19 15.20
CA ALA A 299 13.76 -14.36 14.78
C ALA A 299 12.51 -14.57 15.65
N ASP A 300 12.64 -14.45 16.98
CA ASP A 300 11.52 -14.59 17.92
C ASP A 300 10.43 -13.55 17.65
N LEU A 301 10.81 -12.29 17.42
CA LEU A 301 9.85 -11.23 17.04
C LEU A 301 9.19 -11.53 15.69
N PHE A 302 9.96 -12.00 14.69
CA PHE A 302 9.40 -12.36 13.40
C PHE A 302 8.37 -13.49 13.50
N VAL A 303 8.68 -14.54 14.29
CA VAL A 303 7.79 -15.68 14.55
C VAL A 303 6.53 -15.23 15.30
N GLU A 304 6.67 -14.35 16.29
CA GLU A 304 5.54 -13.74 16.99
C GLU A 304 4.60 -13.01 16.01
N VAL A 305 5.15 -12.13 15.16
CA VAL A 305 4.38 -11.41 14.14
C VAL A 305 3.72 -12.37 13.15
N GLN A 306 4.40 -13.45 12.71
CA GLN A 306 3.79 -14.49 11.85
C GLN A 306 2.61 -15.19 12.53
N LYS A 307 2.74 -15.50 13.82
CA LYS A 307 1.68 -16.17 14.58
C LYS A 307 0.44 -15.29 14.69
N VAL A 308 0.64 -13.99 14.93
CA VAL A 308 -0.44 -13.02 15.14
C VAL A 308 -1.11 -12.61 13.82
N ILE A 309 -0.36 -12.54 12.71
CA ILE A 309 -0.93 -12.17 11.41
C ILE A 309 -1.77 -13.27 10.77
N LYS A 310 -1.51 -14.54 11.10
CA LYS A 310 -2.23 -15.68 10.50
C LYS A 310 -3.76 -15.59 10.69
N PRO A 311 -4.30 -15.36 11.91
CA PRO A 311 -5.74 -15.14 12.11
C PRO A 311 -6.34 -14.02 11.25
N PHE A 312 -5.60 -12.95 10.95
CA PHE A 312 -6.09 -11.88 10.09
C PHE A 312 -6.37 -12.38 8.67
N TYR A 313 -5.46 -13.15 8.08
CA TYR A 313 -5.69 -13.76 6.77
C TYR A 313 -6.91 -14.68 6.77
N GLU A 314 -7.10 -15.47 7.82
CA GLU A 314 -8.25 -16.38 7.94
C GLU A 314 -9.59 -15.64 8.05
N VAL A 315 -9.62 -14.54 8.83
CA VAL A 315 -10.81 -13.68 8.95
C VAL A 315 -11.10 -12.97 7.63
N ILE A 316 -10.09 -12.35 6.99
CA ILE A 316 -10.26 -11.64 5.72
C ILE A 316 -10.78 -12.59 4.64
N GLY A 317 -10.25 -13.82 4.56
CA GLY A 317 -10.69 -14.85 3.61
C GLY A 317 -12.13 -15.33 3.77
N LYS A 318 -12.77 -15.03 4.90
CA LYS A 318 -14.14 -15.43 5.22
C LYS A 318 -15.03 -14.23 5.57
N LEU A 319 -14.56 -13.02 5.33
CA LEU A 319 -15.26 -11.79 5.71
C LEU A 319 -16.60 -11.73 4.98
N ASP A 320 -17.69 -11.64 5.74
CA ASP A 320 -19.04 -11.44 5.23
C ASP A 320 -19.59 -10.14 5.81
N MET A 321 -19.78 -9.14 4.93
CA MET A 321 -20.26 -7.82 5.31
C MET A 321 -21.70 -7.81 5.85
N THR A 322 -22.45 -8.89 5.70
CA THR A 322 -23.80 -9.07 6.27
C THR A 322 -23.77 -9.78 7.62
N GLY A 323 -22.62 -10.37 7.98
CA GLY A 323 -22.40 -11.11 9.21
C GLY A 323 -22.27 -10.23 10.45
N LYS A 324 -22.07 -10.88 11.61
CA LYS A 324 -21.83 -10.19 12.88
C LYS A 324 -20.40 -9.65 12.96
N SER A 325 -20.18 -8.58 13.73
CA SER A 325 -18.85 -7.99 13.97
C SER A 325 -17.86 -8.95 14.63
N GLU A 326 -18.39 -9.93 15.38
CA GLU A 326 -17.65 -10.91 16.17
C GLU A 326 -16.79 -11.84 15.30
N GLN A 327 -17.02 -11.88 13.99
CA GLN A 327 -16.13 -12.56 13.04
C GLN A 327 -14.70 -11.99 13.07
N LEU A 328 -14.52 -10.74 13.52
CA LEU A 328 -13.21 -10.12 13.66
C LEU A 328 -12.47 -10.56 14.94
N ASN A 329 -13.17 -11.17 15.91
CA ASN A 329 -12.62 -11.50 17.23
C ASN A 329 -11.38 -12.39 17.17
N PRO A 330 -11.31 -13.47 16.37
CA PRO A 330 -10.13 -14.34 16.37
C PRO A 330 -8.82 -13.59 16.06
N ALA A 331 -8.88 -12.61 15.15
CA ALA A 331 -7.74 -11.78 14.80
C ALA A 331 -7.49 -10.65 15.82
N ASN A 332 -8.54 -10.03 16.34
CA ASN A 332 -8.42 -9.04 17.40
C ASN A 332 -7.85 -9.62 18.70
N ASP A 333 -8.28 -10.82 19.08
CA ASP A 333 -7.82 -11.54 20.27
C ASP A 333 -6.35 -11.96 20.10
N ALA A 334 -5.97 -12.40 18.89
CA ALA A 334 -4.58 -12.71 18.57
C ALA A 334 -3.68 -11.46 18.63
N TYR A 335 -4.18 -10.30 18.21
CA TYR A 335 -3.46 -9.03 18.32
C TYR A 335 -3.36 -8.53 19.78
N GLY A 336 -4.40 -8.80 20.58
CA GLY A 336 -4.50 -8.43 21.98
C GLY A 336 -5.07 -7.02 22.22
N LEU A 337 -4.94 -6.54 23.46
CA LEU A 337 -5.41 -5.21 23.91
C LEU A 337 -4.51 -4.05 23.43
N SER A 338 -3.47 -4.35 22.67
CA SER A 338 -2.56 -3.37 22.11
C SER A 338 -3.25 -2.46 21.10
N ILE A 339 -2.77 -1.23 20.99
CA ILE A 339 -3.19 -0.29 19.93
C ILE A 339 -2.47 -0.60 18.62
N PRO A 340 -3.03 -0.21 17.45
CA PRO A 340 -2.31 -0.26 16.18
C PRO A 340 -0.93 0.41 16.26
N GLY A 341 0.08 -0.22 15.67
CA GLY A 341 1.48 0.26 15.67
C GLY A 341 2.33 -0.27 16.84
N PHE A 342 1.79 -1.17 17.66
CA PHE A 342 2.50 -1.80 18.77
C PHE A 342 3.67 -2.66 18.28
N TYR A 343 3.43 -3.52 17.28
CA TYR A 343 4.46 -4.45 16.78
C TYR A 343 5.57 -3.68 16.06
N TYR A 344 5.22 -2.64 15.31
CA TYR A 344 6.22 -1.81 14.65
C TYR A 344 7.10 -1.07 15.65
N LYS A 345 6.52 -0.50 16.72
CA LYS A 345 7.29 0.10 17.82
C LYS A 345 8.21 -0.90 18.51
N LYS A 346 7.73 -2.13 18.76
CA LYS A 346 8.54 -3.21 19.33
C LYS A 346 9.74 -3.54 18.42
N TYR A 347 9.53 -3.60 17.11
CA TYR A 347 10.61 -3.75 16.13
C TYR A 347 11.62 -2.60 16.19
N LEU A 348 11.16 -1.35 16.21
CA LEU A 348 12.04 -0.18 16.27
C LEU A 348 12.90 -0.16 17.54
N GLN A 349 12.31 -0.50 18.68
CA GLN A 349 13.02 -0.61 19.95
C GLN A 349 14.12 -1.68 19.89
N LEU A 350 13.78 -2.88 19.38
CA LEU A 350 14.75 -3.95 19.21
C LEU A 350 15.89 -3.54 18.26
N ARG A 351 15.55 -2.92 17.13
CA ARG A 351 16.53 -2.41 16.17
C ARG A 351 17.44 -1.36 16.80
N GLN A 352 16.88 -0.42 17.55
CA GLN A 352 17.66 0.62 18.22
C GLN A 352 18.61 0.03 19.26
N GLN A 353 18.14 -0.94 20.07
CA GLN A 353 18.97 -1.63 21.06
C GLN A 353 20.16 -2.34 20.40
N ILE A 354 19.92 -3.08 19.31
CA ILE A 354 20.97 -3.81 18.59
C ILE A 354 21.96 -2.84 17.94
N VAL A 355 21.47 -1.76 17.31
CA VAL A 355 22.33 -0.74 16.67
C VAL A 355 23.17 0.02 17.71
N SER A 356 22.58 0.45 18.82
CA SER A 356 23.32 1.17 19.86
C SER A 356 24.37 0.29 20.54
N LEU A 357 24.05 -0.98 20.81
CA LEU A 357 25.02 -1.97 21.29
C LEU A 357 26.19 -2.13 20.31
N SER A 358 25.90 -2.27 19.01
CA SER A 358 26.96 -2.40 17.99
C SER A 358 27.89 -1.19 17.91
N LEU A 359 27.34 0.04 18.07
CA LEU A 359 28.10 1.28 18.13
C LEU A 359 28.99 1.34 19.37
N ILE A 360 28.47 0.97 20.54
CA ILE A 360 29.24 0.91 21.79
C ILE A 360 30.39 -0.09 21.67
N PHE A 361 30.14 -1.29 21.14
CA PHE A 361 31.18 -2.29 20.90
C PHE A 361 32.25 -1.80 19.92
N SER A 362 31.86 -1.11 18.84
CA SER A 362 32.82 -0.53 17.89
C SER A 362 33.73 0.53 18.51
N LEU A 363 33.16 1.44 19.31
CA LEU A 363 33.90 2.46 20.03
C LEU A 363 34.83 1.88 21.10
N GLN A 364 34.39 0.83 21.82
CA GLN A 364 35.22 0.12 22.79
C GLN A 364 36.38 -0.62 22.12
N MET A 365 36.15 -1.25 20.95
CA MET A 365 37.20 -1.90 20.17
C MET A 365 38.23 -0.90 19.64
N GLU A 366 37.81 0.26 19.13
CA GLU A 366 38.72 1.34 18.75
C GLU A 366 39.55 1.85 19.93
N GLN A 367 38.93 2.02 21.11
CA GLN A 367 39.64 2.39 22.34
C GLN A 367 40.68 1.35 22.76
N MET A 368 40.34 0.05 22.68
CA MET A 368 41.28 -1.04 23.02
C MET A 368 42.43 -1.11 22.02
N LEU A 369 42.17 -0.97 20.72
CA LEU A 369 43.21 -0.91 19.69
C LEU A 369 44.13 0.30 19.89
N TYR A 370 43.56 1.46 20.22
CA TYR A 370 44.32 2.67 20.54
C TYR A 370 45.21 2.45 21.77
N GLN A 371 44.68 1.90 22.88
CA GLN A 371 45.46 1.61 24.08
C GLN A 371 46.58 0.59 23.84
N SER A 372 46.31 -0.47 23.07
CA SER A 372 47.32 -1.48 22.68
C SER A 372 48.45 -0.88 21.85
N THR A 373 48.11 0.02 20.91
CA THR A 373 49.08 0.72 20.06
C THR A 373 49.96 1.65 20.90
N VAL A 374 49.36 2.44 21.80
CA VAL A 374 50.08 3.33 22.72
C VAL A 374 51.00 2.52 23.65
N PHE A 375 50.55 1.39 24.18
CA PHE A 375 51.36 0.52 25.04
C PHE A 375 52.57 -0.06 24.28
N SER A 376 52.37 -0.51 23.04
CA SER A 376 53.44 -1.03 22.17
C SER A 376 54.49 0.05 21.84
N ILE A 377 54.04 1.29 21.58
CA ILE A 377 54.94 2.43 21.34
C ILE A 377 55.74 2.77 22.61
N CYS A 378 55.11 2.80 23.78
CA CYS A 378 55.80 3.04 25.06
C CYS A 378 56.86 1.97 25.35
N MET A 379 56.56 0.70 25.09
CA MET A 379 57.51 -0.41 25.24
C MET A 379 58.72 -0.27 24.29
N LEU A 380 58.49 0.16 23.05
CA LEU A 380 59.55 0.45 22.06
C LEU A 380 60.44 1.62 22.50
N VAL A 381 59.86 2.69 23.04
CA VAL A 381 60.63 3.86 23.52
C VAL A 381 61.45 3.53 24.76
N GLN A 382 60.90 2.75 25.71
CA GLN A 382 61.64 2.29 26.88
C GLN A 382 62.80 1.36 26.51
N SER A 383 62.60 0.44 25.56
CA SER A 383 63.67 -0.42 25.07
C SER A 383 64.75 0.38 24.33
N TYR A 384 64.38 1.38 23.52
CA TYR A 384 65.34 2.28 22.87
C TYR A 384 66.20 3.07 23.89
N ASN A 385 65.59 3.59 24.96
CA ASN A 385 66.30 4.31 26.03
C ASN A 385 67.20 3.40 26.89
N LEU A 386 66.86 2.12 27.03
CA LEU A 386 67.71 1.11 27.70
C LEU A 386 68.93 0.72 26.85
N TYR A 387 68.81 0.78 25.52
CA TYR A 387 69.94 0.55 24.61
C TYR A 387 70.86 1.78 24.48
N SER A 388 70.34 3.01 24.61
CA SER A 388 71.16 4.23 24.53
C SER A 388 71.94 4.54 25.83
N THR A 389 71.59 3.91 26.95
CA THR A 389 72.28 4.13 28.25
C THR A 389 73.39 3.12 28.53
N ASN A 390 73.53 2.06 27.72
CA ASN A 390 74.62 1.07 27.81
C ASN A 390 75.75 1.29 26.77
N SER A 391 75.78 2.44 26.09
CA SER A 391 76.78 2.79 25.06
C SER A 391 77.64 4.00 25.43
N LEU A 392 77.96 4.19 26.71
CA LEU A 392 78.95 5.17 27.19
C LEU A 392 80.06 4.49 27.98
#